data_AF-A0A2N0L2U4-F1
#
_entry.id   AF-A0A2N0L2U4-F1
#
_cell.length_a   1.000
_cell.length_b   1.000
_cell.length_c   1.000
_cell.angle_alpha   90.00
_cell.angle_beta   90.00
_cell.angle_gamma   90.00
#
_symmetry.space_group_name_H-M   'P 1'
#
loop_
_entity.id
_entity.type
_entity.pdbx_description
1 polymer ?
#
loop_
_entity_poly.entity_id
_entity_poly.type
_entity_poly.pdbx_seq_one_letter_code
_entity_poly.pdbx_strand_id
1 'polypeptide(L)'
;MMIESEVNINSSHFYMRNPDVVILETDQSTLFLDVEGHVLRLDGGDPVNCSQSLQKLLAPTPGADLIGRLTKNPSVVANNFQLLIEKGIIFESASLAGLAKRRDSVFTNNLGYYLERGQPRCRNLVLGITGSVVSGLMAPVLLSLLCSGFQEQLDVVLTETALKFVTRDLLESYGVRTWVDKFERRDGITVPHVSLAQSADCLFVMPATAACCSRLASGDCSDLLSLTVAATTAPVVLAPTMNEAMWNHPPVQRNMQLLRESGFYIVEPSFIFSAADMNNKGAPMYGGPGTFWRGPLGVMHSISAVIEDHCDRRRLDGPNIRTAQ
;
A
#
# COMPACT_ATOMS: atom_id res chain seq x y z
N MET A 1 13.68 -35.04 2.39
CA MET A 1 15.03 -34.51 2.15
C MET A 1 14.84 -33.03 1.82
N MET A 2 14.89 -32.16 2.83
CA MET A 2 14.78 -30.72 2.61
C MET A 2 16.13 -30.24 2.11
N ILE A 3 16.18 -29.74 0.88
CA ILE A 3 17.34 -29.03 0.36
C ILE A 3 17.38 -27.72 1.15
N GLU A 4 18.34 -27.56 2.05
CA GLU A 4 18.73 -26.24 2.54
C GLU A 4 19.15 -25.45 1.30
N SER A 5 18.25 -24.62 0.76
CA SER A 5 18.63 -23.63 -0.23
C SER A 5 19.53 -22.64 0.50
N GLU A 6 20.85 -22.82 0.41
CA GLU A 6 21.80 -21.79 0.83
C GLU A 6 21.43 -20.51 0.07
N VAL A 7 20.90 -19.52 0.80
CA VAL A 7 20.64 -18.20 0.25
C VAL A 7 22.01 -17.61 -0.08
N ASN A 8 22.35 -17.60 -1.37
CA ASN A 8 23.67 -17.17 -1.85
C ASN A 8 23.81 -15.64 -1.71
N ILE A 9 24.21 -15.20 -0.52
CA ILE A 9 24.44 -13.80 -0.17
C ILE A 9 25.93 -13.59 -0.01
N ASN A 10 26.48 -12.62 -0.73
CA ASN A 10 27.86 -12.21 -0.57
C ASN A 10 28.02 -11.37 0.71
N SER A 11 28.74 -11.91 1.69
CA SER A 11 28.96 -11.25 2.99
C SER A 11 29.70 -9.91 2.89
N SER A 12 30.45 -9.69 1.81
CA SER A 12 31.22 -8.45 1.56
C SER A 12 30.43 -7.35 0.86
N HIS A 13 29.20 -7.63 0.43
CA HIS A 13 28.34 -6.68 -0.27
C HIS A 13 27.30 -6.06 0.67
N PHE A 14 26.61 -5.03 0.17
CA PHE A 14 25.45 -4.41 0.77
C PHE A 14 24.22 -4.69 -0.08
N TYR A 15 23.08 -4.81 0.58
CA TYR A 15 21.79 -5.08 -0.05
C TYR A 15 20.75 -4.06 0.37
N MET A 16 19.85 -3.70 -0.53
CA MET A 16 18.78 -2.76 -0.28
C MET A 16 17.58 -3.06 -1.17
N ARG A 17 16.35 -3.00 -0.64
CA ARG A 17 15.13 -3.01 -1.43
C ARG A 17 15.18 -1.83 -2.40
N ASN A 18 14.83 -2.07 -3.64
CA ASN A 18 14.68 -1.01 -4.62
C ASN A 18 13.55 -0.07 -4.16
N PRO A 19 13.85 1.21 -3.87
CA PRO A 19 12.83 2.15 -3.42
C PRO A 19 11.77 2.40 -4.50
N ASP A 20 12.07 2.04 -5.75
CA ASP A 20 11.19 2.24 -6.88
C ASP A 20 10.08 1.18 -6.99
N VAL A 21 10.14 0.14 -6.16
CA VAL A 21 9.20 -0.98 -6.18
C VAL A 21 8.15 -0.81 -5.08
N VAL A 22 6.89 -0.75 -5.47
CA VAL A 22 5.75 -0.86 -4.53
C VAL A 22 5.56 -2.32 -4.17
N ILE A 23 5.29 -2.60 -2.90
CA ILE A 23 5.05 -3.96 -2.42
C ILE A 23 3.68 -4.01 -1.78
N LEU A 24 2.87 -4.97 -2.21
CA LEU A 24 1.53 -5.24 -1.68
C LEU A 24 1.51 -6.66 -1.12
N GLU A 25 1.05 -6.80 0.12
CA GLU A 25 1.01 -8.09 0.81
C GLU A 25 -0.42 -8.47 1.18
N THR A 26 -0.71 -9.75 1.00
CA THR A 26 -1.85 -10.46 1.59
C THR A 26 -1.32 -11.57 2.50
N ASP A 27 -2.18 -12.38 3.09
CA ASP A 27 -1.78 -13.60 3.79
C ASP A 27 -1.24 -14.70 2.85
N GLN A 28 -1.68 -14.70 1.59
CA GLN A 28 -1.36 -15.75 0.62
C GLN A 28 -0.23 -15.39 -0.35
N SER A 29 -0.04 -14.11 -0.66
CA SER A 29 0.93 -13.67 -1.67
C SER A 29 1.48 -12.28 -1.40
N THR A 30 2.66 -12.04 -2.01
CA THR A 30 3.32 -10.74 -2.09
C THR A 30 3.46 -10.35 -3.56
N LEU A 31 2.98 -9.14 -3.88
CA LEU A 31 3.11 -8.54 -5.20
C LEU A 31 4.19 -7.46 -5.15
N PHE A 32 5.14 -7.52 -6.07
CA PHE A 32 6.17 -6.51 -6.29
C PHE A 32 5.89 -5.80 -7.60
N LEU A 33 5.71 -4.48 -7.56
CA LEU A 33 5.31 -3.66 -8.68
C LEU A 33 6.42 -2.68 -9.01
N ASP A 34 6.96 -2.76 -10.23
CA ASP A 34 7.96 -1.81 -10.71
C ASP A 34 7.31 -0.50 -11.22
N VAL A 35 8.16 0.41 -11.70
CA VAL A 35 7.73 1.75 -12.14
C VAL A 35 7.04 1.76 -13.49
N GLU A 36 7.17 0.68 -14.25
CA GLU A 36 6.48 0.41 -15.51
C GLU A 36 5.14 -0.31 -15.29
N GLY A 37 4.88 -0.79 -14.07
CA GLY A 37 3.66 -1.49 -13.69
C GLY A 37 3.73 -3.00 -13.92
N HIS A 38 4.90 -3.57 -14.17
CA HIS A 38 5.06 -5.02 -14.20
C HIS A 38 4.95 -5.57 -12.77
N VAL A 39 4.24 -6.69 -12.65
CA VAL A 39 3.98 -7.35 -11.38
C VAL A 39 4.76 -8.66 -11.31
N LEU A 40 5.61 -8.81 -10.30
CA LEU A 40 6.10 -10.10 -9.85
C LEU A 40 5.23 -10.54 -8.67
N ARG A 41 4.47 -11.62 -8.86
CA ARG A 41 3.73 -12.29 -7.80
C ARG A 41 4.53 -13.46 -7.25
N LEU A 42 4.67 -13.51 -5.93
CA LEU A 42 5.21 -14.65 -5.21
C LEU A 42 4.15 -15.18 -4.23
N ASP A 43 3.85 -16.46 -4.34
CA ASP A 43 2.85 -17.15 -3.51
C ASP A 43 3.50 -17.88 -2.32
N GLY A 44 2.69 -18.05 -1.27
CA GLY A 44 3.08 -18.73 -0.03
C GLY A 44 3.91 -17.84 0.88
N GLY A 45 3.93 -18.14 2.17
CA GLY A 45 4.85 -17.51 3.11
C GLY A 45 4.23 -17.07 4.44
N ASP A 46 5.10 -16.48 5.25
CA ASP A 46 4.78 -15.79 6.50
C ASP A 46 4.88 -14.29 6.22
N PRO A 47 3.74 -13.58 6.03
CA PRO A 47 3.74 -12.18 5.65
C PRO A 47 4.39 -11.28 6.71
N VAL A 48 4.37 -11.68 7.98
CA VAL A 48 5.05 -10.93 9.06
C VAL A 48 6.57 -10.99 8.85
N ASN A 49 7.11 -12.19 8.62
CA ASN A 49 8.54 -12.35 8.34
C ASN A 49 8.95 -11.72 7.00
N CYS A 50 8.06 -11.72 6.00
CA CYS A 50 8.26 -11.00 4.74
C CYS A 50 8.39 -9.49 4.97
N SER A 51 7.38 -8.87 5.58
CA SER A 51 7.35 -7.45 5.95
C SER A 51 8.59 -7.02 6.75
N GLN A 52 8.96 -7.80 7.78
CA GLN A 52 10.17 -7.54 8.58
C GLN A 52 11.47 -7.62 7.76
N SER A 53 11.55 -8.56 6.81
CA SER A 53 12.71 -8.70 5.92
C SER A 53 12.82 -7.50 4.99
N LEU A 54 11.70 -7.06 4.42
CA LEU A 54 11.61 -5.91 3.51
C LEU A 54 11.93 -4.59 4.22
N GLN A 55 11.45 -4.41 5.45
CA GLN A 55 11.72 -3.19 6.24
C GLN A 55 13.21 -3.04 6.59
N LYS A 56 13.89 -4.14 6.90
CA LYS A 56 15.35 -4.11 7.14
C LYS A 56 16.12 -3.70 5.89
N LEU A 57 15.64 -4.14 4.73
CA LEU A 57 16.23 -3.81 3.44
C LEU A 57 15.90 -2.39 2.97
N LEU A 58 15.10 -1.60 3.69
CA LEU A 58 14.92 -0.20 3.34
C LEU A 58 16.28 0.51 3.34
N ALA A 59 17.10 0.35 4.38
CA ALA A 59 18.47 0.87 4.38
C ALA A 59 19.47 -0.13 3.79
N PRO A 60 20.57 0.36 3.17
CA PRO A 60 21.69 -0.50 2.79
C PRO A 60 22.17 -1.34 3.98
N THR A 61 22.04 -2.66 3.86
CA THR A 61 22.32 -3.62 4.93
C THR A 61 23.50 -4.50 4.51
N PRO A 62 24.54 -4.67 5.37
CA PRO A 62 25.64 -5.57 5.09
C PRO A 62 25.17 -7.02 4.86
N GLY A 63 25.73 -7.71 3.88
CA GLY A 63 25.42 -9.11 3.57
C GLY A 63 25.66 -10.03 4.75
N ALA A 64 26.73 -9.80 5.52
CA ALA A 64 27.02 -10.54 6.75
C ALA A 64 25.88 -10.49 7.77
N ASP A 65 25.22 -9.32 7.92
CA ASP A 65 24.08 -9.15 8.82
C ASP A 65 22.81 -9.81 8.26
N LEU A 66 22.70 -9.88 6.94
CA LEU A 66 21.54 -10.43 6.24
C LEU A 66 21.53 -11.96 6.24
N ILE A 67 22.71 -12.60 6.02
CA ILE A 67 22.87 -14.07 5.98
C ILE A 67 22.24 -14.70 7.22
N GLY A 68 22.69 -14.30 8.41
CA GLY A 68 22.24 -14.91 9.67
C GLY A 68 20.77 -14.68 10.00
N ARG A 69 20.09 -13.77 9.28
CA ARG A 69 18.68 -13.44 9.49
C ARG A 69 17.78 -14.18 8.49
N LEU A 70 18.13 -14.17 7.21
CA LEU A 70 17.35 -14.85 6.17
C LEU A 70 17.49 -16.38 6.26
N THR A 71 18.60 -16.90 6.79
CA THR A 71 18.75 -18.34 7.08
C THR A 71 17.94 -18.83 8.28
N LYS A 72 17.67 -17.96 9.28
CA LYS A 72 16.96 -18.35 10.50
C LYS A 72 15.44 -18.25 10.38
N ASN A 73 14.94 -17.42 9.47
CA ASN A 73 13.51 -17.18 9.29
C ASN A 73 13.16 -17.36 7.80
N PRO A 74 12.67 -18.54 7.39
CA PRO A 74 12.24 -18.76 6.02
C PRO A 74 11.08 -17.81 5.69
N SER A 75 11.28 -16.98 4.68
CA SER A 75 10.31 -16.01 4.17
C SER A 75 10.29 -16.05 2.65
N VAL A 76 9.27 -15.45 2.02
CA VAL A 76 9.22 -15.28 0.56
C VAL A 76 10.49 -14.60 0.05
N VAL A 77 10.98 -13.62 0.79
CA VAL A 77 12.21 -12.90 0.47
C VAL A 77 13.43 -13.81 0.54
N ALA A 78 13.55 -14.62 1.60
CA ALA A 78 14.67 -15.54 1.76
C ALA A 78 14.70 -16.61 0.67
N ASN A 79 13.55 -17.21 0.38
CA ASN A 79 13.41 -18.31 -0.58
C ASN A 79 13.62 -17.86 -2.04
N ASN A 80 13.41 -16.57 -2.33
CA ASN A 80 13.47 -16.02 -3.68
C ASN A 80 14.57 -14.95 -3.83
N PHE A 81 15.54 -14.88 -2.90
CA PHE A 81 16.46 -13.74 -2.81
C PHE A 81 17.21 -13.45 -4.13
N GLN A 82 17.72 -14.50 -4.79
CA GLN A 82 18.43 -14.36 -6.07
C GLN A 82 17.51 -13.86 -7.19
N LEU A 83 16.28 -14.39 -7.27
CA LEU A 83 15.26 -13.93 -8.21
C LEU A 83 14.92 -12.44 -7.98
N LEU A 84 14.83 -12.01 -6.71
CA LEU A 84 14.55 -10.62 -6.37
C LEU A 84 15.70 -9.69 -6.79
N ILE A 85 16.95 -10.15 -6.78
CA ILE A 85 18.09 -9.41 -7.34
C ILE A 85 17.99 -9.33 -8.86
N GLU A 86 17.76 -10.46 -9.53
CA GLU A 86 17.63 -10.54 -11.00
C GLU A 86 16.51 -9.67 -11.55
N LYS A 87 15.41 -9.55 -10.80
CA LYS A 87 14.26 -8.70 -11.14
C LYS A 87 14.43 -7.23 -10.71
N GLY A 88 15.58 -6.87 -10.12
CA GLY A 88 15.85 -5.50 -9.68
C GLY A 88 14.95 -5.04 -8.53
N ILE A 89 14.37 -5.97 -7.78
CA ILE A 89 13.59 -5.68 -6.57
C ILE A 89 14.52 -5.46 -5.37
N ILE A 90 15.65 -6.15 -5.34
CA ILE A 90 16.74 -5.94 -4.39
C ILE A 90 17.98 -5.52 -5.16
N PHE A 91 18.59 -4.43 -4.74
CA PHE A 91 19.89 -4.01 -5.23
C PHE A 91 21.00 -4.62 -4.40
N GLU A 92 22.09 -4.97 -5.08
CA GLU A 92 23.34 -5.44 -4.51
C GLU A 92 24.47 -4.50 -4.95
N SER A 93 25.39 -4.19 -4.03
CA SER A 93 26.55 -3.34 -4.33
C SER A 93 27.69 -3.60 -3.34
N ALA A 94 28.93 -3.59 -3.83
CA ALA A 94 30.11 -3.53 -2.96
C ALA A 94 30.27 -2.15 -2.27
N SER A 95 29.59 -1.11 -2.76
CA SER A 95 29.67 0.26 -2.24
C SER A 95 28.40 0.67 -1.52
N LEU A 96 28.53 0.97 -0.22
CA LEU A 96 27.48 1.57 0.62
C LEU A 96 27.00 2.91 0.05
N ALA A 97 27.93 3.75 -0.41
CA ALA A 97 27.63 5.10 -0.87
C ALA A 97 26.71 5.10 -2.11
N GLY A 98 26.89 4.13 -3.01
CA GLY A 98 26.03 3.97 -4.19
C GLY A 98 24.58 3.66 -3.81
N LEU A 99 24.37 2.70 -2.90
CA LEU A 99 23.02 2.36 -2.43
C LEU A 99 22.40 3.47 -1.59
N ALA A 100 23.18 4.16 -0.74
CA ALA A 100 22.70 5.31 0.01
C ALA A 100 22.24 6.45 -0.92
N LYS A 101 22.99 6.75 -1.99
CA LYS A 101 22.57 7.73 -3.00
C LYS A 101 21.27 7.31 -3.69
N ARG A 102 21.12 6.02 -4.02
CA ARG A 102 19.89 5.49 -4.61
C ARG A 102 18.70 5.56 -3.66
N ARG A 103 18.89 5.21 -2.39
CA ARG A 103 17.91 5.38 -1.31
C ARG A 103 17.40 6.82 -1.26
N ASP A 104 18.32 7.78 -1.25
CA ASP A 104 17.99 9.20 -1.07
C ASP A 104 17.42 9.85 -2.35
N SER A 105 17.52 9.17 -3.50
CA SER A 105 16.88 9.62 -4.73
C SER A 105 15.36 9.72 -4.61
N VAL A 106 14.77 9.07 -3.60
CA VAL A 106 13.33 9.15 -3.34
C VAL A 106 12.83 10.56 -3.03
N PHE A 107 13.73 11.43 -2.57
CA PHE A 107 13.40 12.81 -2.22
C PHE A 107 13.70 13.79 -3.34
N THR A 108 14.40 13.37 -4.41
CA THR A 108 14.91 14.26 -5.45
C THR A 108 14.40 13.94 -6.84
N ASN A 109 13.96 12.72 -7.10
CA ASN A 109 13.56 12.26 -8.44
C ASN A 109 12.08 11.78 -8.50
N ASN A 110 11.22 12.32 -7.64
CA ASN A 110 9.80 12.00 -7.66
C ASN A 110 9.10 12.81 -8.77
N LEU A 111 8.43 12.11 -9.70
CA LEU A 111 7.78 12.71 -10.88
C LEU A 111 6.56 13.60 -10.56
N GLY A 112 6.15 13.72 -9.30
CA GLY A 112 5.12 14.66 -8.89
C GLY A 112 3.73 14.26 -9.41
N TYR A 113 3.27 14.89 -10.48
CA TYR A 113 1.94 14.68 -11.07
C TYR A 113 2.00 13.76 -12.30
N TYR A 114 0.91 13.05 -12.59
CA TYR A 114 0.76 12.27 -13.82
C TYR A 114 -0.55 12.65 -14.52
N LEU A 115 -0.45 13.27 -15.70
CA LEU A 115 -1.59 13.87 -16.40
C LEU A 115 -1.83 13.27 -17.79
N GLU A 116 -1.06 12.25 -18.18
CA GLU A 116 -1.20 11.60 -19.48
C GLU A 116 -2.51 10.79 -19.52
N ARG A 117 -3.32 11.03 -20.56
CA ARG A 117 -4.62 10.39 -20.74
C ARG A 117 -4.46 8.95 -21.23
N GLY A 118 -5.18 8.02 -20.62
CA GLY A 118 -5.22 6.60 -21.01
C GLY A 118 -6.63 6.03 -21.05
N GLN A 119 -6.72 4.76 -21.44
CA GLN A 119 -7.97 3.99 -21.28
C GLN A 119 -8.24 3.76 -19.78
N PRO A 120 -9.49 3.92 -19.30
CA PRO A 120 -9.83 3.61 -17.92
C PRO A 120 -9.46 2.16 -17.58
N ARG A 121 -8.80 1.99 -16.43
CA ARG A 121 -8.40 0.70 -15.87
C ARG A 121 -9.28 0.28 -14.69
N CYS A 122 -10.06 1.22 -14.16
CA CYS A 122 -11.04 1.02 -13.11
C CYS A 122 -12.33 1.74 -13.53
N ARG A 123 -13.51 1.17 -13.34
CA ARG A 123 -14.74 1.94 -13.60
C ARG A 123 -15.04 2.81 -12.40
N ASN A 124 -15.18 2.21 -11.23
CA ASN A 124 -15.52 2.90 -9.99
C ASN A 124 -14.45 2.71 -8.93
N LEU A 125 -13.72 3.79 -8.62
CA LEU A 125 -12.74 3.81 -7.54
C LEU A 125 -13.32 4.52 -6.31
N VAL A 126 -13.31 3.84 -5.17
CA VAL A 126 -13.60 4.46 -3.87
C VAL A 126 -12.29 4.67 -3.13
N LEU A 127 -11.96 5.92 -2.80
CA LEU A 127 -10.73 6.28 -2.10
C LEU A 127 -11.03 6.79 -0.69
N GLY A 128 -10.56 6.07 0.33
CA GLY A 128 -10.66 6.47 1.73
C GLY A 128 -9.47 7.31 2.17
N ILE A 129 -9.70 8.48 2.78
CA ILE A 129 -8.67 9.35 3.34
C ILE A 129 -8.89 9.48 4.84
N THR A 130 -7.86 9.18 5.64
CA THR A 130 -7.96 9.18 7.11
C THR A 130 -7.17 10.33 7.76
N GLY A 131 -7.16 10.46 9.09
CA GLY A 131 -6.56 11.62 9.78
C GLY A 131 -5.03 11.63 9.87
N SER A 132 -4.34 12.01 8.79
CA SER A 132 -2.88 12.19 8.76
C SER A 132 -2.51 13.47 8.00
N VAL A 133 -1.33 14.04 8.29
CA VAL A 133 -0.75 15.16 7.52
C VAL A 133 -0.66 14.82 6.02
N VAL A 134 -0.45 13.53 5.71
CA VAL A 134 -0.44 13.00 4.34
C VAL A 134 -1.76 13.26 3.60
N SER A 135 -2.88 13.40 4.30
CA SER A 135 -4.19 13.69 3.69
C SER A 135 -4.20 15.04 2.98
N GLY A 136 -3.45 16.02 3.49
CA GLY A 136 -3.24 17.31 2.81
C GLY A 136 -2.42 17.18 1.51
N LEU A 137 -1.71 16.06 1.32
CA LEU A 137 -0.93 15.76 0.12
C LEU A 137 -1.70 14.91 -0.91
N MET A 138 -2.96 14.55 -0.64
CA MET A 138 -3.75 13.70 -1.53
C MET A 138 -4.36 14.44 -2.72
N ALA A 139 -4.55 15.76 -2.64
CA ALA A 139 -5.14 16.53 -3.75
C ALA A 139 -4.37 16.38 -5.08
N PRO A 140 -3.01 16.43 -5.11
CA PRO A 140 -2.22 16.09 -6.30
C PRO A 140 -2.46 14.69 -6.89
N VAL A 141 -2.64 13.70 -6.01
CA VAL A 141 -2.90 12.30 -6.42
C VAL A 141 -4.29 12.19 -7.05
N LEU A 142 -5.30 12.79 -6.41
CA LEU A 142 -6.67 12.82 -6.92
C LEU A 142 -6.75 13.55 -8.27
N LEU A 143 -6.07 14.68 -8.42
CA LEU A 143 -6.00 15.41 -9.68
C LEU A 143 -5.38 14.55 -10.79
N SER A 144 -4.29 13.84 -10.48
CA SER A 144 -3.63 12.96 -11.45
C SER A 144 -4.54 11.80 -11.87
N LEU A 145 -5.27 11.19 -10.94
CA LEU A 145 -6.28 10.15 -11.22
C LEU A 145 -7.40 10.67 -12.14
N LEU A 146 -7.93 11.87 -11.88
CA LEU A 146 -8.97 12.48 -12.70
C LEU A 146 -8.46 12.86 -14.11
N CYS A 147 -7.28 13.48 -14.17
CA CYS A 147 -6.69 13.98 -15.41
C CYS A 147 -6.14 12.85 -16.30
N SER A 148 -5.66 11.75 -15.74
CA SER A 148 -5.24 10.59 -16.54
C SER A 148 -6.44 9.82 -17.10
N GLY A 149 -7.63 9.96 -16.50
CA GLY A 149 -8.79 9.14 -16.84
C GLY A 149 -8.61 7.68 -16.43
N PHE A 150 -7.78 7.41 -15.42
CA PHE A 150 -7.54 6.07 -14.90
C PHE A 150 -8.82 5.37 -14.44
N GLN A 151 -9.75 6.14 -13.87
CA GLN A 151 -11.07 5.69 -13.46
C GLN A 151 -12.19 6.48 -14.14
N GLU A 152 -13.32 5.83 -14.43
CA GLU A 152 -14.53 6.51 -14.96
C GLU A 152 -15.19 7.35 -13.87
N GLN A 153 -15.28 6.83 -12.65
CA GLN A 153 -15.84 7.49 -11.48
C GLN A 153 -14.91 7.37 -10.27
N LEU A 154 -14.74 8.49 -9.58
CA LEU A 154 -13.96 8.60 -8.35
C LEU A 154 -14.84 9.12 -7.21
N ASP A 155 -14.94 8.31 -6.16
CA ASP A 155 -15.60 8.64 -4.91
C ASP A 155 -14.58 8.73 -3.79
N VAL A 156 -14.53 9.87 -3.09
CA VAL A 156 -13.64 10.03 -1.92
C VAL A 156 -14.46 9.96 -0.64
N VAL A 157 -14.01 9.18 0.33
CA VAL A 157 -14.58 9.12 1.68
C VAL A 157 -13.56 9.70 2.66
N LEU A 158 -13.90 10.83 3.29
CA LEU A 158 -13.06 11.45 4.33
C LEU A 158 -13.54 10.99 5.71
N THR A 159 -12.61 10.55 6.57
CA THR A 159 -12.94 10.42 8.00
C THR A 159 -13.07 11.79 8.64
N GLU A 160 -13.79 11.89 9.76
CA GLU A 160 -13.90 13.14 10.53
C GLU A 160 -12.51 13.73 10.88
N THR A 161 -11.55 12.87 11.22
CA THR A 161 -10.17 13.28 11.50
C THR A 161 -9.40 13.74 10.26
N ALA A 162 -9.74 13.25 9.05
CA ALA A 162 -9.14 13.71 7.81
C ALA A 162 -9.49 15.16 7.51
N LEU A 163 -10.68 15.63 7.92
CA LEU A 163 -11.12 17.01 7.74
C LEU A 163 -10.24 18.05 8.44
N LYS A 164 -9.39 17.64 9.39
CA LYS A 164 -8.39 18.52 10.01
C LYS A 164 -7.19 18.81 9.10
N PHE A 165 -6.99 18.03 8.05
CA PHE A 165 -5.84 18.11 7.14
C PHE A 165 -6.23 18.43 5.70
N VAL A 166 -7.42 18.03 5.26
CA VAL A 166 -7.95 18.29 3.93
C VAL A 166 -9.44 18.59 4.01
N THR A 167 -9.91 19.63 3.33
CA THR A 167 -11.33 20.01 3.37
C THR A 167 -12.09 19.32 2.26
N ARG A 168 -13.37 19.02 2.52
CA ARG A 168 -14.32 18.58 1.49
C ARG A 168 -14.39 19.57 0.33
N ASP A 169 -14.53 20.86 0.63
CA ASP A 169 -14.67 21.93 -0.36
C ASP A 169 -13.50 21.98 -1.34
N LEU A 170 -12.27 21.75 -0.86
CA LEU A 170 -11.09 21.67 -1.73
C LEU A 170 -11.26 20.56 -2.77
N LEU A 171 -11.67 19.36 -2.36
CA LEU A 171 -11.83 18.23 -3.26
C LEU A 171 -13.02 18.41 -4.20
N GLU A 172 -14.15 18.91 -3.70
CA GLU A 172 -15.34 19.19 -4.51
C GLU A 172 -15.08 20.32 -5.53
N SER A 173 -14.16 21.26 -5.26
CA SER A 173 -13.73 22.27 -6.25
C SER A 173 -13.01 21.68 -7.47
N TYR A 174 -12.41 20.49 -7.34
CA TYR A 174 -11.85 19.72 -8.45
C TYR A 174 -12.88 18.78 -9.12
N GLY A 175 -14.15 18.85 -8.72
CA GLY A 175 -15.21 17.96 -9.19
C GLY A 175 -15.15 16.55 -8.59
N VAL A 176 -14.40 16.34 -7.51
CA VAL A 176 -14.31 15.03 -6.83
C VAL A 176 -15.52 14.83 -5.94
N ARG A 177 -16.30 13.76 -6.19
CA ARG A 177 -17.44 13.38 -5.36
C ARG A 177 -16.97 12.95 -3.97
N THR A 178 -17.24 13.77 -2.95
CA THR A 178 -16.63 13.61 -1.62
C THR A 178 -17.66 13.40 -0.51
N TRP A 179 -17.53 12.31 0.23
CA TRP A 179 -18.44 11.87 1.28
C TRP A 179 -17.77 11.97 2.65
N VAL A 180 -18.56 12.32 3.67
CA VAL A 180 -18.08 12.38 5.06
C VAL A 180 -19.03 11.61 5.97
N ASP A 181 -20.33 11.93 5.88
CA ASP A 181 -21.33 11.46 6.83
C ASP A 181 -22.10 10.26 6.30
N LYS A 182 -22.30 9.23 7.13
CA LYS A 182 -23.02 7.98 6.77
C LYS A 182 -24.52 8.17 6.53
N PHE A 183 -25.08 9.27 7.02
CA PHE A 183 -26.46 9.70 6.83
C PHE A 183 -26.62 10.73 5.71
N GLU A 184 -25.53 11.12 5.04
CA GLU A 184 -25.60 12.01 3.88
C GLU A 184 -26.49 11.38 2.78
N ARG A 185 -27.27 12.23 2.11
CA ARG A 185 -28.16 11.86 1.00
C ARG A 185 -27.89 12.82 -0.15
N ARG A 186 -27.34 12.31 -1.26
CA ARG A 186 -26.99 13.11 -2.45
C ARG A 186 -27.04 12.22 -3.68
N ASP A 187 -27.21 12.82 -4.86
CA ASP A 187 -27.10 12.13 -6.15
C ASP A 187 -28.00 10.88 -6.26
N GLY A 188 -29.18 10.89 -5.62
CA GLY A 188 -30.10 9.75 -5.55
C GLY A 188 -29.68 8.61 -4.62
N ILE A 189 -28.53 8.73 -3.95
CA ILE A 189 -28.01 7.73 -3.01
C ILE A 189 -28.61 7.96 -1.62
N THR A 190 -29.37 6.97 -1.15
CA THR A 190 -30.00 6.98 0.18
C THR A 190 -29.26 6.14 1.21
N VAL A 191 -28.35 5.27 0.82
CA VAL A 191 -27.54 4.46 1.73
C VAL A 191 -26.10 4.49 1.24
N PRO A 192 -25.30 5.52 1.59
CA PRO A 192 -23.98 5.75 1.02
C PRO A 192 -23.03 4.55 1.15
N HIS A 193 -22.90 3.97 2.35
CA HIS A 193 -21.99 2.85 2.58
C HIS A 193 -22.32 1.62 1.72
N VAL A 194 -23.60 1.31 1.51
CA VAL A 194 -24.01 0.20 0.63
C VAL A 194 -23.77 0.56 -0.84
N SER A 195 -24.17 1.75 -1.26
CA SER A 195 -24.03 2.18 -2.66
C SER A 195 -22.56 2.23 -3.09
N LEU A 196 -21.70 2.84 -2.27
CA LEU A 196 -20.26 2.94 -2.52
C LEU A 196 -19.61 1.55 -2.53
N ALA A 197 -19.97 0.70 -1.56
CA ALA A 197 -19.44 -0.65 -1.44
C ALA A 197 -19.80 -1.56 -2.62
N GLN A 198 -21.03 -1.45 -3.13
CA GLN A 198 -21.51 -2.25 -4.27
C GLN A 198 -20.98 -1.76 -5.60
N SER A 199 -20.77 -0.45 -5.76
CA SER A 199 -20.27 0.11 -7.01
C SER A 199 -18.77 -0.06 -7.20
N ALA A 200 -18.00 -0.12 -6.11
CA ALA A 200 -16.53 -0.13 -6.15
C ALA A 200 -15.97 -1.35 -6.91
N ASP A 201 -15.05 -1.10 -7.84
CA ASP A 201 -14.15 -2.12 -8.38
C ASP A 201 -12.92 -2.30 -7.48
N CYS A 202 -12.56 -1.25 -6.72
CA CYS A 202 -11.50 -1.25 -5.72
C CYS A 202 -11.79 -0.19 -4.66
N LEU A 203 -11.54 -0.52 -3.38
CA LEU A 203 -11.57 0.43 -2.27
C LEU A 203 -10.13 0.65 -1.77
N PHE A 204 -9.61 1.85 -1.98
CA PHE A 204 -8.22 2.18 -1.68
C PHE A 204 -8.13 3.20 -0.54
N VAL A 205 -7.58 2.82 0.61
CA VAL A 205 -7.45 3.71 1.78
C VAL A 205 -6.03 4.26 1.85
N MET A 206 -5.89 5.55 1.58
CA MET A 206 -4.62 6.26 1.65
C MET A 206 -4.83 7.73 2.05
N PRO A 207 -4.21 8.20 3.14
CA PRO A 207 -3.46 7.42 4.13
C PRO A 207 -4.36 6.53 4.98
N ALA A 208 -3.91 5.33 5.36
CA ALA A 208 -4.56 4.45 6.33
C ALA A 208 -3.87 4.57 7.70
N THR A 209 -4.40 5.42 8.57
CA THR A 209 -3.84 5.63 9.92
C THR A 209 -3.97 4.40 10.81
N ALA A 210 -3.12 4.28 11.84
CA ALA A 210 -3.20 3.20 12.83
C ALA A 210 -4.60 3.06 13.44
N ALA A 211 -5.28 4.18 13.69
CA ALA A 211 -6.65 4.18 14.21
C ALA A 211 -7.66 3.60 13.21
N CYS A 212 -7.56 3.96 11.93
CA CYS A 212 -8.39 3.36 10.88
C CYS A 212 -8.13 1.85 10.78
N CYS A 213 -6.86 1.44 10.69
CA CYS A 213 -6.50 0.03 10.63
C CYS A 213 -7.00 -0.75 11.85
N SER A 214 -6.93 -0.17 13.05
CA SER A 214 -7.46 -0.79 14.25
C SER A 214 -8.98 -0.98 14.20
N ARG A 215 -9.72 0.01 13.69
CA ARG A 215 -11.18 -0.11 13.51
C ARG A 215 -11.52 -1.22 12.52
N LEU A 216 -10.83 -1.25 11.37
CA LEU A 216 -11.06 -2.26 10.35
C LEU A 216 -10.74 -3.67 10.88
N ALA A 217 -9.60 -3.84 11.57
CA ALA A 217 -9.19 -5.12 12.14
C ALA A 217 -10.15 -5.65 13.21
N SER A 218 -10.79 -4.75 13.97
CA SER A 218 -11.76 -5.12 15.01
C SER A 218 -13.21 -5.20 14.51
N GLY A 219 -13.46 -4.94 13.22
CA GLY A 219 -14.82 -4.88 12.68
C GLY A 219 -15.66 -3.70 13.21
N ASP A 220 -15.02 -2.64 13.69
CA ASP A 220 -15.73 -1.43 14.16
C ASP A 220 -16.24 -0.62 12.96
N CYS A 221 -17.55 -0.71 12.73
CA CYS A 221 -18.27 -0.04 11.64
C CYS A 221 -18.88 1.30 12.09
N SER A 222 -18.11 2.11 12.81
CA SER A 222 -18.60 3.35 13.44
C SER A 222 -18.68 4.56 12.49
N ASP A 223 -17.83 4.62 11.46
CA ASP A 223 -17.77 5.71 10.48
C ASP A 223 -18.15 5.25 9.06
N LEU A 224 -18.35 6.20 8.13
CA LEU A 224 -18.74 5.88 6.75
C LEU A 224 -17.71 4.99 6.05
N LEU A 225 -16.42 5.23 6.26
CA LEU A 225 -15.35 4.46 5.63
C LEU A 225 -15.36 3.00 6.08
N SER A 226 -15.37 2.75 7.39
CA SER A 226 -15.43 1.41 7.98
C SER A 226 -16.70 0.66 7.61
N LEU A 227 -17.87 1.34 7.58
CA LEU A 227 -19.12 0.76 7.07
C LEU A 227 -19.02 0.35 5.59
N THR A 228 -18.40 1.19 4.77
CA THR A 228 -18.23 0.92 3.33
C THR A 228 -17.29 -0.26 3.11
N VAL A 229 -16.18 -0.32 3.85
CA VAL A 229 -15.24 -1.44 3.85
C VAL A 229 -15.92 -2.74 4.29
N ALA A 230 -16.73 -2.71 5.35
CA ALA A 230 -17.44 -3.89 5.83
C ALA A 230 -18.52 -4.40 4.85
N ALA A 231 -19.08 -3.51 4.03
CA ALA A 231 -20.13 -3.84 3.08
C ALA A 231 -19.62 -4.24 1.68
N THR A 232 -18.33 -4.02 1.37
CA THR A 232 -17.82 -4.23 0.01
C THR A 232 -17.39 -5.67 -0.23
N THR A 233 -17.46 -6.08 -1.49
CA THR A 233 -16.84 -7.31 -1.97
C THR A 233 -15.67 -7.01 -2.93
N ALA A 234 -15.41 -5.74 -3.22
CA ALA A 234 -14.24 -5.30 -3.96
C ALA A 234 -12.97 -5.59 -3.14
N PRO A 235 -11.80 -5.74 -3.78
CA PRO A 235 -10.56 -5.79 -3.05
C PRO A 235 -10.33 -4.46 -2.30
N VAL A 236 -9.85 -4.56 -1.06
CA VAL A 236 -9.55 -3.41 -0.22
C VAL A 236 -8.04 -3.29 -0.07
N VAL A 237 -7.51 -2.13 -0.46
CA VAL A 237 -6.09 -1.80 -0.30
C VAL A 237 -5.93 -0.80 0.84
N LEU A 238 -5.03 -1.08 1.77
CA LEU A 238 -4.65 -0.15 2.82
C LEU A 238 -3.22 0.29 2.59
N ALA A 239 -2.99 1.61 2.55
CA ALA A 239 -1.66 2.21 2.57
C ALA A 239 -1.38 2.75 3.98
N PRO A 240 -0.79 1.94 4.89
CA PRO A 240 -0.64 2.34 6.29
C PRO A 240 0.20 3.60 6.40
N THR A 241 -0.18 4.54 7.27
CA THR A 241 0.52 5.81 7.47
C THR A 241 0.62 6.16 8.93
N MET A 242 1.82 6.05 9.49
CA MET A 242 2.09 6.34 10.90
C MET A 242 3.59 6.48 11.18
N ASN A 243 3.93 7.02 12.35
CA ASN A 243 5.32 7.04 12.81
C ASN A 243 5.88 5.60 12.97
N GLU A 244 7.18 5.42 12.79
CA GLU A 244 7.87 4.13 12.96
C GLU A 244 7.58 3.45 14.30
N ALA A 245 7.58 4.20 15.41
CA ALA A 245 7.29 3.67 16.74
C ALA A 245 5.85 3.15 16.83
N MET A 246 4.90 3.79 16.15
CA MET A 246 3.52 3.31 16.07
C MET A 246 3.42 2.05 15.23
N TRP A 247 4.11 2.02 14.08
CA TRP A 247 4.13 0.86 13.20
C TRP A 247 4.69 -0.37 13.92
N ASN A 248 5.83 -0.23 14.61
CA ASN A 248 6.48 -1.29 15.37
C ASN A 248 5.75 -1.67 16.66
N HIS A 249 4.67 -0.97 17.03
CA HIS A 249 3.91 -1.25 18.24
C HIS A 249 3.19 -2.61 18.11
N PRO A 250 3.29 -3.55 19.09
CA PRO A 250 2.78 -4.91 18.92
C PRO A 250 1.27 -5.03 18.62
N PRO A 251 0.36 -4.24 19.23
CA PRO A 251 -1.03 -4.16 18.78
C PRO A 251 -1.23 -3.76 17.32
N VAL A 252 -0.42 -2.83 16.79
CA VAL A 252 -0.53 -2.38 15.40
C VAL A 252 -0.10 -3.51 14.46
N GLN A 253 1.01 -4.18 14.76
CA GLN A 253 1.45 -5.35 13.99
C GLN A 253 0.41 -6.48 14.00
N ARG A 254 -0.23 -6.75 15.15
CA ARG A 254 -1.34 -7.72 15.24
C ARG A 254 -2.53 -7.32 14.35
N ASN A 255 -2.91 -6.05 14.35
CA ASN A 255 -3.97 -5.55 13.46
C ASN A 255 -3.58 -5.73 11.98
N MET A 256 -2.33 -5.44 11.61
CA MET A 256 -1.85 -5.63 10.23
C MET A 256 -1.90 -7.10 9.81
N GLN A 257 -1.55 -8.01 10.71
CA GLN A 257 -1.66 -9.44 10.45
C GLN A 257 -3.13 -9.85 10.23
N LEU A 258 -4.03 -9.49 11.15
CA LEU A 258 -5.46 -9.79 11.04
C LEU A 258 -6.07 -9.26 9.74
N LEU A 259 -5.67 -8.07 9.30
CA LEU A 259 -6.14 -7.48 8.05
C LEU A 259 -5.64 -8.27 6.83
N ARG A 260 -4.36 -8.67 6.81
CA ARG A 260 -3.84 -9.56 5.73
C ARG A 260 -4.61 -10.88 5.68
N GLU A 261 -4.84 -11.51 6.83
CA GLU A 261 -5.62 -12.76 6.97
C GLU A 261 -7.10 -12.56 6.57
N SER A 262 -7.61 -11.34 6.66
CA SER A 262 -8.96 -10.98 6.22
C SER A 262 -9.03 -10.62 4.72
N GLY A 263 -7.95 -10.83 3.96
CA GLY A 263 -7.89 -10.59 2.52
C GLY A 263 -7.65 -9.12 2.11
N PHE A 264 -7.25 -8.26 3.05
CA PHE A 264 -6.84 -6.90 2.70
C PHE A 264 -5.45 -6.91 2.06
N TYR A 265 -5.27 -6.08 1.04
CA TYR A 265 -3.97 -5.81 0.46
C TYR A 265 -3.29 -4.71 1.28
N ILE A 266 -2.20 -5.03 1.95
CA ILE A 266 -1.43 -4.07 2.75
C ILE A 266 -0.25 -3.60 1.92
N VAL A 267 -0.17 -2.29 1.69
CA VAL A 267 1.00 -1.69 1.05
C VAL A 267 2.10 -1.66 2.09
N GLU A 268 3.20 -2.36 1.82
CA GLU A 268 4.33 -2.40 2.73
C GLU A 268 4.95 -1.02 2.86
N PRO A 269 5.07 -0.48 4.08
CA PRO A 269 5.61 0.86 4.26
C PRO A 269 7.03 0.99 3.71
N SER A 270 7.30 2.15 3.14
CA SER A 270 8.63 2.55 2.67
C SER A 270 9.05 3.87 3.32
N PHE A 271 10.26 4.34 3.00
CA PHE A 271 10.77 5.60 3.50
C PHE A 271 9.89 6.78 3.11
N ILE A 272 9.57 7.62 4.10
CA ILE A 272 9.08 8.98 3.89
C ILE A 272 9.71 9.95 4.89
N PHE A 273 9.61 11.26 4.59
CA PHE A 273 9.88 12.34 5.52
C PHE A 273 8.96 12.28 6.75
N SER A 274 9.54 12.29 7.95
CA SER A 274 8.82 12.47 9.20
C SER A 274 8.66 13.97 9.51
N ALA A 275 7.42 14.45 9.59
CA ALA A 275 7.16 15.83 10.02
C ALA A 275 7.63 16.09 11.47
N ALA A 276 7.60 15.06 12.33
CA ALA A 276 8.06 15.16 13.71
C ALA A 276 9.60 15.24 13.83
N ASP A 277 10.32 14.72 12.83
CA ASP A 277 11.78 14.58 12.86
C ASP A 277 12.48 15.42 11.79
N MET A 278 11.86 16.51 11.31
CA MET A 278 12.47 17.39 10.29
C MET A 278 13.86 17.93 10.69
N ASN A 279 14.15 18.02 12.00
CA ASN A 279 15.45 18.45 12.53
C ASN A 279 16.43 17.28 12.76
N ASN A 280 15.95 16.04 12.85
CA ASN A 280 16.76 14.84 13.00
C ASN A 280 16.89 14.18 11.62
N LYS A 281 17.99 14.51 10.94
CA LYS A 281 18.38 13.90 9.66
C LYS A 281 18.52 12.38 9.84
N GLY A 282 17.46 11.61 9.60
CA GLY A 282 17.58 10.15 9.45
C GLY A 282 16.57 9.28 10.18
N ALA A 283 15.56 9.80 10.89
CA ALA A 283 14.48 8.94 11.39
C ALA A 283 13.46 8.69 10.26
N PRO A 284 13.35 7.47 9.74
CA PRO A 284 12.39 7.17 8.69
C PRO A 284 10.97 7.20 9.27
N MET A 285 10.05 7.83 8.56
CA MET A 285 8.64 7.50 8.75
C MET A 285 8.29 6.36 7.79
N TYR A 286 7.35 5.53 8.21
CA TYR A 286 6.78 4.46 7.41
C TYR A 286 5.41 4.90 6.87
N GLY A 287 5.27 4.88 5.54
CA GLY A 287 3.94 4.82 4.95
C GLY A 287 3.27 6.15 4.60
N GLY A 288 3.82 6.98 3.73
CA GLY A 288 3.06 8.12 3.16
C GLY A 288 3.05 8.10 1.63
N PRO A 289 2.84 9.23 0.92
CA PRO A 289 2.83 9.24 -0.54
C PRO A 289 4.16 8.83 -1.16
N GLY A 290 5.26 8.92 -0.41
CA GLY A 290 6.56 8.36 -0.79
C GLY A 290 6.61 6.83 -0.82
N THR A 291 5.60 6.13 -0.26
CA THR A 291 5.44 4.67 -0.35
C THR A 291 5.02 4.22 -1.74
N PHE A 292 4.33 5.08 -2.48
CA PHE A 292 4.10 4.91 -3.92
C PHE A 292 5.12 5.75 -4.65
N TRP A 293 6.32 5.20 -4.83
CA TRP A 293 7.33 5.83 -5.66
C TRP A 293 6.73 6.22 -7.04
N ARG A 294 7.17 7.38 -7.59
CA ARG A 294 6.51 8.14 -8.68
C ARG A 294 5.11 8.71 -8.36
N GLY A 295 4.69 8.71 -7.10
CA GLY A 295 3.47 9.33 -6.63
C GLY A 295 2.21 8.70 -7.26
N PRO A 296 1.41 9.45 -8.04
CA PRO A 296 0.15 8.96 -8.59
C PRO A 296 0.28 7.72 -9.48
N LEU A 297 1.38 7.57 -10.23
CA LEU A 297 1.55 6.42 -11.12
C LEU A 297 1.66 5.11 -10.34
N GLY A 298 2.42 5.10 -9.24
CA GLY A 298 2.52 3.95 -8.35
C GLY A 298 1.16 3.56 -7.73
N VAL A 299 0.32 4.55 -7.40
CA VAL A 299 -1.06 4.31 -6.93
C VAL A 299 -1.90 3.63 -8.02
N MET A 300 -1.86 4.14 -9.25
CA MET A 300 -2.60 3.57 -10.38
C MET A 300 -2.16 2.13 -10.71
N HIS A 301 -0.85 1.86 -10.72
CA HIS A 301 -0.32 0.51 -10.92
C HIS A 301 -0.72 -0.43 -9.79
N SER A 302 -0.70 0.05 -8.54
CA SER A 302 -1.14 -0.73 -7.38
C SER A 302 -2.61 -1.12 -7.48
N ILE A 303 -3.48 -0.18 -7.83
CA ILE A 303 -4.91 -0.45 -8.01
C ILE A 303 -5.13 -1.46 -9.14
N SER A 304 -4.44 -1.30 -10.28
CA SER A 304 -4.58 -2.22 -11.43
C SER A 304 -4.16 -3.65 -11.05
N ALA A 305 -2.99 -3.80 -10.44
CA ALA A 305 -2.48 -5.11 -10.01
C ALA A 305 -3.39 -5.79 -9.00
N VAL A 306 -3.99 -5.03 -8.07
CA VAL A 306 -4.91 -5.58 -7.06
C VAL A 306 -6.22 -6.04 -7.69
N ILE A 307 -6.77 -5.27 -8.63
CA ILE A 307 -7.99 -5.68 -9.35
C ILE A 307 -7.73 -6.98 -10.11
N GLU A 308 -6.61 -7.06 -10.84
CA GLU A 308 -6.21 -8.25 -11.58
C GLU A 308 -6.01 -9.46 -10.65
N ASP A 309 -5.22 -9.31 -9.58
CA ASP A 309 -4.96 -10.38 -8.61
C ASP A 309 -6.24 -10.87 -7.92
N HIS A 310 -7.13 -9.96 -7.53
CA HIS A 310 -8.42 -10.30 -6.92
C HIS A 310 -9.34 -11.05 -7.88
N CYS A 311 -9.39 -10.63 -9.15
CA CYS A 311 -10.14 -11.34 -10.19
C CYS A 311 -9.60 -12.75 -10.41
N ASP A 312 -8.28 -12.92 -10.44
CA ASP A 312 -7.66 -14.23 -10.66
C ASP A 312 -7.87 -15.17 -9.47
N ARG A 313 -7.78 -14.68 -8.22
CA ARG A 313 -8.12 -15.48 -7.03
C ARG A 313 -9.57 -15.96 -7.07
N ARG A 314 -10.52 -15.07 -7.40
CA ARG A 314 -11.94 -15.44 -7.51
C ARG A 314 -12.21 -16.48 -8.60
N ARG A 315 -11.45 -16.46 -9.69
CA ARG A 315 -11.56 -17.51 -10.74
C ARG A 315 -11.06 -18.86 -10.25
N LEU A 316 -9.97 -18.87 -9.47
CA LEU A 316 -9.38 -20.09 -8.90
C LEU A 316 -10.26 -20.71 -7.79
N ASP A 317 -10.90 -19.88 -6.97
CA ASP A 317 -11.80 -20.32 -5.90
C ASP A 317 -13.15 -20.87 -6.42
N GLY A 318 -13.41 -20.77 -7.73
CA GLY A 318 -14.68 -21.15 -8.36
C GLY A 318 -15.84 -20.22 -7.95
N PRO A 319 -17.05 -20.40 -8.53
CA PRO A 319 -18.22 -19.66 -8.08
C PRO A 319 -18.53 -20.09 -6.65
N ASN A 320 -18.13 -19.29 -5.67
CA ASN A 320 -18.69 -19.34 -4.33
C ASN A 320 -20.19 -19.04 -4.45
N ILE A 321 -20.99 -20.10 -4.60
CA ILE A 321 -22.43 -20.07 -4.41
C ILE A 321 -22.65 -19.83 -2.91
N ARG A 322 -22.45 -18.59 -2.47
CA ARG A 322 -23.19 -18.07 -1.31
C ARG A 322 -24.50 -17.55 -1.86
N THR A 323 -25.42 -18.48 -2.12
CA THR A 323 -26.84 -18.16 -2.14
C THR A 323 -27.15 -17.44 -0.85
N ALA A 324 -27.46 -16.15 -0.96
CA ALA A 324 -28.10 -15.41 0.11
C ALA A 324 -29.37 -16.19 0.51
N GLN A 325 -29.42 -16.61 1.78
CA GLN A 325 -30.66 -16.87 2.50
C GLN A 325 -30.92 -15.67 3.40
#